data_AF-A0A5D9DBU6-F1
#
_entry.id   AF-A0A5D9DBU6-F1
#
_cell.length_a   1.000
_cell.length_b   1.000
_cell.length_c   1.000
_cell.angle_alpha   90.00
_cell.angle_beta   90.00
_cell.angle_gamma   90.00
#
_symmetry.space_group_name_H-M   'P 1'
#
loop_
_entity.id
_entity.type
_entity.pdbx_description
1 polymer ?
#
loop_
_entity_poly.entity_id
_entity_poly.type
_entity_poly.pdbx_seq_one_letter_code
_entity_poly.pdbx_strand_id
1 'polypeptide(L)' 'MIKTPKEPKDPKTISITIKCLHCGEKFPSPMFMTTRGVFSTATLTGNKAQCHYCNKMTNCNKENFVARFEDGGFIGNDAL' A
#
# COMPACT_ATOMS: atom_id res chain seq x y z
N MET A 1 -13.93 38.89 -1.18
CA MET A 1 -13.77 37.63 -0.42
C MET A 1 -12.79 36.75 -1.18
N ILE A 2 -11.54 36.68 -0.73
CA ILE A 2 -10.52 35.83 -1.36
C ILE A 2 -10.73 34.44 -0.77
N LYS A 3 -11.24 33.48 -1.56
CA LYS A 3 -11.29 32.08 -1.14
C LYS A 3 -9.86 31.58 -1.13
N THR A 4 -9.29 31.38 0.05
CA THR A 4 -7.99 30.71 0.21
C THR A 4 -8.04 29.39 -0.54
N PRO A 5 -7.10 29.09 -1.47
CA PRO A 5 -7.04 27.77 -2.08
C PRO A 5 -6.88 26.75 -0.95
N LYS A 6 -7.81 25.79 -0.86
CA LYS A 6 -7.63 24.64 0.03
C LYS A 6 -6.35 23.95 -0.41
N GLU A 7 -5.39 23.79 0.51
CA GLU A 7 -4.24 22.92 0.29
C GLU A 7 -4.70 21.59 -0.32
N PRO A 8 -3.97 21.03 -1.31
CA PRO A 8 -4.29 19.72 -1.83
C PRO A 8 -4.20 18.71 -0.67
N LYS A 9 -5.35 18.22 -0.22
CA LYS A 9 -5.44 17.23 0.84
C LYS A 9 -4.79 15.93 0.34
N ASP A 10 -3.72 15.51 0.98
CA ASP A 10 -3.06 14.25 0.63
C ASP A 10 -4.05 13.08 0.82
N PRO A 11 -4.27 12.25 -0.22
CA PRO A 11 -5.35 11.28 -0.19
C PRO A 11 -5.02 10.15 0.79
N LYS A 12 -6.02 9.76 1.59
CA LYS A 12 -5.86 8.68 2.57
C LYS A 12 -5.80 7.33 1.88
N THR A 13 -5.10 6.39 2.50
CA THR A 13 -5.07 5.00 2.03
C THR A 13 -6.39 4.31 2.33
N ILE A 14 -6.98 3.67 1.32
CA ILE A 14 -8.17 2.82 1.43
C ILE A 14 -7.76 1.39 1.78
N SER A 15 -6.77 0.85 1.07
CA SER A 15 -6.36 -0.55 1.20
C SER A 15 -4.92 -0.74 0.79
N ILE A 16 -4.26 -1.73 1.38
CA ILE A 16 -2.96 -2.22 0.96
C ILE A 16 -3.09 -3.74 0.78
N THR A 17 -2.86 -4.21 -0.43
CA THR A 17 -2.92 -5.64 -0.78
C THR A 17 -1.52 -6.14 -1.07
N ILE A 18 -1.14 -7.30 -0.53
CA ILE A 18 0.14 -7.97 -0.80
C ILE A 18 -0.12 -9.21 -1.64
N LYS A 19 0.73 -9.45 -2.65
CA LYS A 19 0.84 -10.76 -3.31
C LYS A 19 1.92 -11.59 -2.64
N CYS A 20 1.56 -12.80 -2.20
CA CYS A 20 2.50 -13.75 -1.64
C CYS A 20 3.49 -14.20 -2.71
N LEU A 21 4.79 -14.03 -2.45
CA LEU A 21 5.86 -14.46 -3.36
C LEU A 21 6.05 -16.00 -3.39
N HIS A 22 5.39 -16.74 -2.49
CA HIS A 22 5.50 -18.19 -2.42
C HIS A 22 4.34 -18.92 -3.09
N CYS A 23 3.11 -18.44 -2.93
CA CYS A 23 1.91 -19.11 -3.44
C CYS A 23 1.09 -18.26 -4.42
N GLY A 24 1.47 -17.01 -4.67
CA GLY A 24 0.78 -16.11 -5.59
C GLY A 24 -0.53 -15.51 -5.08
N GLU A 25 -1.07 -16.02 -3.96
CA GLU A 25 -2.29 -15.50 -3.35
C GLU A 25 -2.16 -14.06 -2.86
N LYS A 26 -3.27 -13.34 -2.93
CA LYS A 26 -3.35 -11.94 -2.51
C LYS A 26 -4.05 -11.83 -1.17
N PHE A 27 -3.51 -11.01 -0.28
CA PHE A 27 -4.08 -10.81 1.05
C PHE A 27 -3.89 -9.37 1.56
N PRO A 28 -4.75 -8.89 2.47
CA PRO A 28 -4.59 -7.56 3.07
C PRO A 28 -3.27 -7.46 3.83
N SER A 29 -2.58 -6.33 3.67
CA SER A 29 -1.41 -6.03 4.49
C SER A 29 -1.83 -5.73 5.93
N PRO A 30 -1.11 -6.28 6.93
CA PRO A 30 -1.28 -5.85 8.31
C PRO A 30 -0.70 -4.44 8.56
N MET A 31 0.06 -3.89 7.61
CA MET A 31 0.61 -2.54 7.73
C MET A 31 -0.48 -1.50 7.49
N PHE A 32 -0.52 -0.47 8.33
CA PHE A 32 -1.37 0.69 8.12
C PHE A 32 -0.50 1.91 7.81
N MET A 33 -0.60 2.44 6.60
CA MET A 33 -0.02 3.72 6.22
C MET A 33 -1.14 4.68 5.87
N THR A 34 -1.08 5.88 6.43
CA THR A 34 -2.23 6.78 6.51
C THR A 34 -2.50 7.54 5.21
N THR A 35 -1.47 7.96 4.49
CA THR A 35 -1.62 8.83 3.32
C THR A 35 -0.60 8.54 2.22
N ARG A 36 -0.88 9.01 1.00
CA ARG A 36 -0.02 8.78 -0.17
C ARG A 36 1.38 9.38 -0.03
N GLY A 37 1.52 10.61 0.46
CA GLY A 37 2.82 11.27 0.64
C GLY A 37 3.77 10.47 1.54
N VAL A 38 3.23 9.87 2.62
CA VAL A 38 3.98 8.97 3.51
C VAL A 38 4.42 7.71 2.76
N PHE A 39 3.53 7.11 1.97
CA PHE A 39 3.84 5.93 1.16
C PHE A 39 4.92 6.17 0.09
N SER A 40 4.86 7.33 -0.56
CA SER A 40 5.78 7.72 -1.64
C SER A 40 7.20 7.84 -1.13
N THR A 41 7.39 8.48 0.03
CA THR A 41 8.70 8.75 0.62
C THR A 41 9.23 7.60 1.49
N ALA A 42 8.36 6.69 1.95
CA ALA A 42 8.77 5.58 2.80
C ALA A 42 9.64 4.55 2.05
N THR A 43 10.75 4.20 2.70
CA THR A 43 11.57 3.03 2.36
C THR A 43 10.93 1.79 2.99
N LEU A 44 10.16 1.06 2.19
CA LEU A 44 9.46 -0.17 2.60
C LEU A 44 10.36 -1.40 2.43
N THR A 45 11.42 -1.48 3.23
CA THR A 45 12.39 -2.58 3.21
C THR A 45 12.34 -3.38 4.51
N GLY A 46 12.55 -4.69 4.43
CA GLY A 46 12.61 -5.57 5.61
C GLY A 46 11.26 -5.96 6.20
N ASN A 47 10.17 -5.32 5.78
CA ASN A 47 8.82 -5.68 6.20
C ASN A 47 8.44 -7.04 5.62
N LYS A 48 7.93 -7.93 6.47
CA LYS A 48 7.39 -9.23 6.09
C LYS A 48 6.02 -9.42 6.71
N ALA A 49 5.14 -10.12 5.99
CA ALA A 49 3.86 -10.56 6.50
C ALA A 49 3.75 -12.07 6.33
N GLN A 50 3.08 -12.72 7.27
CA GLN A 50 2.74 -14.13 7.13
C GLN A 50 1.54 -14.27 6.20
N CYS A 51 1.69 -15.06 5.14
CA CYS A 51 0.58 -15.37 4.26
C CYS A 51 -0.36 -16.37 4.94
N HIS A 52 -1.61 -15.97 5.19
CA HIS A 52 -2.63 -16.84 5.79
C HIS A 52 -3.08 -18.02 4.91
N TYR A 53 -2.68 -18.07 3.63
CA TYR A 53 -2.96 -19.20 2.74
C TYR A 53 -1.89 -20.30 2.79
N CYS A 54 -0.60 -19.92 2.76
CA CYS A 54 0.51 -20.89 2.71
C CYS A 54 1.37 -20.92 3.99
N ASN A 55 1.05 -20.09 4.97
CA ASN A 55 1.75 -19.92 6.25
C ASN A 55 3.21 -19.48 6.17
N LYS A 56 3.72 -19.17 4.97
CA LYS A 56 5.08 -18.65 4.76
C LYS A 56 5.18 -17.14 4.94
N MET A 57 6.34 -16.69 5.37
CA MET A 57 6.67 -15.26 5.42
C MET A 57 6.99 -14.75 4.02
N THR A 58 6.27 -13.73 3.55
CA THR A 58 6.55 -13.03 2.31
C THR A 58 7.04 -11.62 2.60
N ASN A 59 7.93 -11.09 1.76
CA ASN A 59 8.31 -9.68 1.83
C ASN A 59 7.09 -8.80 1.54
N CYS A 60 7.08 -7.58 2.06
CA CYS A 60 6.07 -6.55 1.82
C CYS A 60 6.79 -5.30 1.32
N ASN A 61 6.98 -5.22 -0.01
CA ASN A 61 7.71 -4.14 -0.66
C ASN A 61 6.92 -3.63 -1.89
N LYS A 62 7.34 -2.49 -2.45
CA LYS A 62 6.63 -1.82 -3.57
C LYS A 62 6.47 -2.70 -4.81
N GLU A 63 7.26 -3.76 -4.93
CA GLU A 63 7.22 -4.70 -6.05
C GLU A 63 6.08 -5.72 -5.91
N ASN A 64 5.63 -6.00 -4.68
CA ASN A 64 4.64 -7.04 -4.41
C ASN A 64 3.43 -6.57 -3.57
N PHE A 65 3.21 -5.26 -3.45
CA PHE A 65 1.96 -4.70 -2.92
C PHE A 65 1.30 -3.72 -3.89
N VAL A 66 0.01 -3.45 -3.63
CA VAL A 66 -0.76 -2.33 -4.19
C VAL A 66 -1.43 -1.56 -3.07
N ALA A 67 -1.16 -0.27 -2.96
CA ALA A 67 -1.86 0.66 -2.08
C ALA A 67 -2.86 1.49 -2.91
N ARG A 68 -4.13 1.52 -2.50
CA ARG A 68 -5.20 2.32 -3.12
C ARG A 68 -5.56 3.50 -2.23
N PHE A 69 -5.95 4.63 -2.83
CA PHE A 69 -6.22 5.87 -2.11
C PHE A 69 -7.59 6.49 -2.46
N GLU A 70 -8.10 7.38 -1.60
CA GLU A 70 -9.43 8.02 -1.70
C GLU A 70 -9.69 8.76 -3.02
N ASP A 71 -8.64 9.25 -3.68
CA ASP A 71 -8.72 9.96 -4.97
C ASP A 71 -8.72 9.01 -6.18
N GLY A 72 -8.74 7.69 -5.96
CA GLY A 72 -8.74 6.66 -7.00
C GLY A 72 -7.36 6.26 -7.53
N GLY A 73 -6.29 6.97 -7.15
CA GLY A 73 -4.93 6.59 -7.55
C GLY A 73 -4.36 5.41 -6.74
N PHE A 74 -3.19 4.92 -7.15
CA PHE A 74 -2.52 3.80 -6.50
C PHE A 74 -0.99 3.93 -6.49
N ILE A 75 -0.33 3.17 -5.61
CA ILE A 75 1.13 2.98 -5.56
C ILE A 75 1.42 1.48 -5.51
N GLY A 76 2.45 1.04 -6.23
CA GLY A 76 2.88 -0.36 -6.31
C GLY A 76 2.55 -0.97 -7.66
N ASN A 77 2.50 -2.31 -7.72
CA ASN A 77 2.30 -3.04 -8.96
C ASN A 77 0.83 -3.45 -9.13
N ASP A 78 0.05 -2.67 -9.87
CA ASP A 78 -1.39 -2.92 -10.03
C ASP A 78 -1.74 -4.17 -10.86
N ALA A 79 -0.76 -4.69 -11.60
CA ALA A 79 -0.92 -5.93 -12.35
C ALA A 79 -0.73 -7.20 -11.49
N LEU A 80 -0.41 -7.04 -10.19
CA LEU A 80 -0.33 -8.15 -9.25
C LEU A 80 -1.61 -8.95 -9.22
#